data_AF-G9PMP8-F1
#
_entry.id   AF-G9PMP8-F1
#
_cell.length_a   1.000
_cell.length_b   1.000
_cell.length_c   1.000
_cell.angle_alpha   90.00
_cell.angle_beta   90.00
_cell.angle_gamma   90.00
#
_symmetry.space_group_name_H-M   'P 1'
#
loop_
_entity.id
_entity.type
_entity.pdbx_description
1 polymer ?
#
loop_
_entity_poly.entity_id
_entity_poly.type
_entity_poly.pdbx_seq_one_letter_code
_entity_poly.pdbx_strand_id
1 'polypeptide(L)'
;MFFIRLLRRSFVRQLRRRSLIALTVALCASISVAMLGVVLDVGDKLNAELTNYGSNIVVQPRAGAVVDNRYETNKDKEAASFLDEKEVTNIKTIFWAYNIVDLTPRLSGSVKVTGSGVGKENSEGTEVLAAGAWFNKDVKLSTGESTTLGVSTMRSWWKMDGTWPADDASQAVVGTKLAQRIGVSQGDTITVTGPQGEESLTVTGIYTAGDKDDQTFYAPLAGIQKVTGHDGQVDEIEVKALTTPENDLSRKAAANPAALSTAEWETWYCTAYASSISYQIEEVVTGAVAKPVRQVAAVEGNVLSKTQVLMILMTALSLVAAALAVASLTTASLVERTGEFALLKAVGASSASINRLILAESAVIGAIGLTIGAAVGSGLAQLIGRVVFHSGITMRPMVYVLVAVLVTVVLLAATASSMRSILRIQPAIALHRR
;
A
#
# COMPACT_ATOMS: atom_id res chain seq x y z
N MET A 1 52.80 -6.34 -2.34
CA MET A 1 53.05 -4.87 -2.45
C MET A 1 53.12 -4.34 -3.89
N PHE A 2 53.73 -5.04 -4.85
CA PHE A 2 53.91 -4.54 -6.23
C PHE A 2 52.58 -4.26 -6.96
N PHE A 3 51.60 -5.17 -6.87
CA PHE A 3 50.29 -5.04 -7.52
C PHE A 3 49.51 -3.79 -7.08
N ILE A 4 49.51 -3.47 -5.78
CA ILE A 4 48.84 -2.28 -5.22
C ILE A 4 49.52 -0.99 -5.70
N ARG A 5 50.87 -0.96 -5.79
CA ARG A 5 51.60 0.19 -6.35
C ARG A 5 51.26 0.41 -7.82
N LEU A 6 51.11 -0.67 -8.58
CA LEU A 6 50.74 -0.63 -9.99
C LEU A 6 49.32 -0.07 -10.15
N LEU A 7 48.36 -0.55 -9.33
CA LEU A 7 46.98 -0.07 -9.29
C LEU A 7 46.89 1.42 -8.91
N ARG A 8 47.64 1.86 -7.89
CA ARG A 8 47.69 3.27 -7.46
C ARG A 8 48.28 4.19 -8.53
N ARG A 9 49.39 3.81 -9.16
CA ARG A 9 50.01 4.60 -10.25
C ARG A 9 49.11 4.69 -11.47
N SER A 10 48.39 3.61 -11.75
CA SER A 10 47.35 3.57 -12.76
C SER A 10 46.31 4.67 -12.51
N PHE A 11 45.85 4.83 -11.26
CA PHE A 11 44.85 5.83 -10.87
C PHE A 11 45.30 7.28 -11.05
N VAL A 12 46.52 7.59 -10.60
CA VAL A 12 47.04 8.97 -10.61
C VAL A 12 47.28 9.48 -12.02
N ARG A 13 47.68 8.61 -12.97
CA ARG A 13 48.00 9.03 -14.34
C ARG A 13 46.78 9.38 -15.21
N GLN A 14 45.62 8.79 -14.96
CA GLN A 14 44.42 8.96 -15.77
C GLN A 14 43.21 9.41 -14.94
N LEU A 15 43.45 10.32 -13.99
CA LEU A 15 42.44 10.74 -13.03
C LEU A 15 41.13 11.18 -13.72
N ARG A 16 41.22 11.93 -14.83
CA ARG A 16 40.05 12.42 -15.60
C ARG A 16 39.19 11.31 -16.20
N ARG A 17 39.78 10.30 -16.85
CA ARG A 17 39.00 9.19 -17.44
C ARG A 17 38.41 8.30 -16.35
N ARG A 18 39.16 8.05 -15.27
CA ARG A 18 38.69 7.24 -14.14
C ARG A 18 37.60 7.93 -13.36
N SER A 19 37.67 9.25 -13.19
CA SER A 19 36.60 10.03 -12.56
C SER A 19 35.33 9.99 -13.41
N LEU A 20 35.45 10.02 -14.74
CA LEU A 20 34.29 9.86 -15.63
C LEU A 20 33.64 8.47 -15.49
N ILE A 21 34.42 7.39 -15.41
CA ILE A 21 33.88 6.04 -15.18
C ILE A 21 33.26 5.92 -13.78
N ALA A 22 33.91 6.46 -12.75
CA ALA A 22 33.37 6.48 -11.39
C ALA A 22 32.05 7.25 -11.34
N LEU A 23 31.96 8.39 -12.05
CA LEU A 23 30.77 9.22 -12.13
C LEU A 23 29.62 8.51 -12.84
N THR A 24 29.88 7.83 -13.96
CA THR A 24 28.82 7.08 -14.67
C THR A 24 28.30 5.93 -13.82
N VAL A 25 29.18 5.21 -13.12
CA VAL A 25 28.76 4.17 -12.16
C VAL A 25 27.97 4.78 -11.01
N ALA A 26 28.40 5.92 -10.46
CA ALA A 26 27.71 6.60 -9.36
C ALA A 26 26.31 7.09 -9.77
N LEU A 27 26.15 7.67 -10.96
CA LEU A 27 24.85 8.10 -11.48
C LEU A 27 23.91 6.92 -11.72
N CYS A 28 24.42 5.81 -12.25
CA CYS A 28 23.62 4.60 -12.45
C CYS A 28 23.19 3.97 -11.11
N ALA A 29 24.12 3.85 -10.17
CA ALA A 29 23.86 3.35 -8.83
C ALA A 29 22.87 4.26 -8.08
N SER A 30 22.98 5.58 -8.22
CA SER A 30 22.06 6.51 -7.54
C SER A 30 20.63 6.41 -8.07
N ILE A 31 20.45 6.36 -9.39
CA ILE A 31 19.13 6.15 -10.01
C ILE A 31 18.57 4.79 -9.58
N SER A 32 19.38 3.74 -9.63
CA SER A 32 18.93 2.39 -9.27
C SER A 32 18.53 2.28 -7.81
N VAL A 33 19.33 2.82 -6.87
CA VAL A 33 19.01 2.85 -5.44
C VAL A 33 17.75 3.66 -5.16
N ALA A 34 17.59 4.81 -5.83
CA ALA A 34 16.41 5.65 -5.67
C ALA A 34 15.14 4.93 -6.15
N MET A 35 15.15 4.41 -7.37
CA MET A 35 13.99 3.75 -7.98
C MET A 35 13.61 2.46 -7.25
N LEU A 36 14.56 1.56 -6.96
CA LEU A 36 14.25 0.34 -6.19
C LEU A 36 13.81 0.64 -4.76
N GLY A 37 14.42 1.63 -4.11
CA GLY A 37 14.04 2.04 -2.76
C GLY A 37 12.59 2.50 -2.70
N VAL A 38 12.18 3.35 -3.65
CA VAL A 38 10.79 3.81 -3.79
C VAL A 38 9.86 2.64 -4.08
N VAL A 39 10.18 1.80 -5.07
CA VAL A 39 9.31 0.70 -5.51
C VAL A 39 9.00 -0.28 -4.37
N LEU A 40 10.00 -0.64 -3.55
CA LEU A 40 9.83 -1.62 -2.47
C LEU A 40 9.19 -1.03 -1.21
N ASP A 41 9.47 0.22 -0.86
CA ASP A 41 8.90 0.84 0.36
C ASP A 41 7.45 1.28 0.17
N VAL A 42 7.13 1.85 -1.00
CA VAL A 42 5.78 2.34 -1.30
C VAL A 42 4.78 1.18 -1.34
N GLY A 43 5.15 0.04 -1.91
CA GLY A 43 4.28 -1.13 -1.94
C GLY A 43 3.88 -1.61 -0.55
N ASP A 44 4.84 -1.68 0.38
CA ASP A 44 4.59 -2.18 1.73
C ASP A 44 3.84 -1.18 2.60
N LYS A 45 4.16 0.11 2.52
CA LYS A 45 3.45 1.15 3.26
C LYS A 45 2.00 1.25 2.84
N LEU A 46 1.73 1.18 1.55
CA LEU A 46 0.36 1.20 1.08
C LEU A 46 -0.39 -0.02 1.57
N ASN A 47 0.20 -1.21 1.49
CA ASN A 47 -0.47 -2.39 2.04
C ASN A 47 -0.76 -2.26 3.56
N ALA A 48 0.15 -1.64 4.31
CA ALA A 48 -0.05 -1.34 5.73
C ALA A 48 -1.11 -0.24 5.98
N GLU A 49 -1.18 0.77 5.12
CA GLU A 49 -2.15 1.85 5.20
C GLU A 49 -3.56 1.34 4.83
N LEU A 50 -3.64 0.52 3.77
CA LEU A 50 -4.85 -0.19 3.31
C LEU A 50 -5.43 -1.14 4.38
N THR A 51 -4.56 -1.85 5.11
CA THR A 51 -5.01 -2.70 6.23
C THR A 51 -5.45 -1.92 7.48
N ASN A 52 -5.10 -0.63 7.57
CA ASN A 52 -5.61 0.27 8.60
C ASN A 52 -6.96 0.92 8.25
N TYR A 53 -7.39 0.89 6.98
CA TYR A 53 -8.69 1.42 6.59
C TYR A 53 -9.81 0.44 6.98
N GLY A 54 -10.40 0.64 8.15
CA GLY A 54 -11.74 0.17 8.50
C GLY A 54 -12.08 -1.29 8.20
N SER A 55 -13.28 -1.50 7.64
CA SER A 55 -13.77 -2.78 7.15
C SER A 55 -13.21 -3.10 5.76
N ASN A 56 -12.96 -4.38 5.50
CA ASN A 56 -12.50 -4.87 4.20
C ASN A 56 -13.51 -5.79 3.51
N ILE A 57 -14.62 -6.09 4.18
CA ILE A 57 -15.78 -6.77 3.61
C ILE A 57 -17.03 -5.99 4.04
N VAL A 58 -17.94 -5.78 3.10
CA VAL A 58 -19.22 -5.12 3.32
C VAL A 58 -20.33 -6.06 2.89
N VAL A 59 -21.28 -6.28 3.80
CA VAL A 59 -22.43 -7.16 3.59
C VAL A 59 -23.65 -6.28 3.39
N GLN A 60 -24.35 -6.49 2.28
CA GLN A 60 -25.53 -5.71 1.91
C GLN A 60 -26.66 -6.64 1.47
N PRO A 61 -27.93 -6.22 1.58
CA PRO A 61 -29.03 -6.99 1.05
C PRO A 61 -28.90 -7.15 -0.48
N ARG A 62 -29.27 -8.33 -0.98
CA ARG A 62 -29.10 -8.74 -2.37
C ARG A 62 -29.74 -7.78 -3.36
N ALA A 63 -30.90 -7.21 -3.01
CA ALA A 63 -31.57 -6.21 -3.84
C ALA A 63 -30.76 -4.93 -3.98
N GLY A 64 -30.20 -4.40 -2.89
CA GLY A 64 -29.31 -3.23 -2.89
C GLY A 64 -28.01 -3.47 -3.65
N ALA A 65 -27.40 -4.65 -3.47
CA ALA A 65 -26.14 -5.02 -4.11
C ALA A 65 -26.19 -5.06 -5.64
N VAL A 66 -27.36 -5.32 -6.24
CA VAL A 66 -27.59 -5.35 -7.70
C VAL A 66 -27.73 -3.93 -8.28
N VAL A 67 -28.33 -3.01 -7.54
CA VAL A 67 -28.51 -1.60 -7.97
C VAL A 67 -27.17 -0.87 -8.01
N ASP A 68 -26.34 -1.07 -6.99
CA ASP A 68 -25.02 -0.45 -6.89
C ASP A 68 -24.10 -0.87 -8.06
N ASN A 69 -24.11 -2.16 -8.43
CA ASN A 69 -23.35 -2.70 -9.56
C ASN A 69 -23.78 -2.16 -10.94
N ARG A 70 -25.02 -1.66 -11.10
CA ARG A 70 -25.54 -1.20 -12.39
C ARG A 70 -25.42 0.31 -12.59
N TYR A 71 -25.39 1.10 -11.53
CA TYR A 71 -25.57 2.55 -11.62
C TYR A 71 -24.52 3.39 -10.91
N GLU A 72 -23.46 2.81 -10.32
CA GLU A 72 -22.42 3.55 -9.56
C GLU A 72 -23.07 4.61 -8.64
N THR A 73 -24.13 4.22 -7.93
CA THR A 73 -24.97 5.20 -7.24
C THR A 73 -24.26 5.58 -5.95
N ASN A 74 -24.10 6.89 -5.69
CA ASN A 74 -23.60 7.39 -4.41
C ASN A 74 -24.36 6.72 -3.25
N LYS A 75 -23.61 6.32 -2.20
CA LYS A 75 -24.10 5.76 -0.91
C LYS A 75 -25.07 6.69 -0.13
N ASP A 76 -25.56 7.76 -0.76
CA ASP A 76 -26.32 8.85 -0.15
C ASP A 76 -27.85 8.64 -0.28
N LYS A 77 -28.32 7.42 -0.58
CA LYS A 77 -29.76 7.10 -0.67
C LYS A 77 -30.16 6.10 0.42
N GLU A 78 -31.34 6.31 0.99
CA GLU A 78 -31.97 5.37 1.92
C GLU A 78 -32.03 3.97 1.32
N ALA A 79 -31.69 2.98 2.15
CA ALA A 79 -31.65 1.60 1.72
C ALA A 79 -33.06 1.11 1.38
N ALA A 80 -33.24 0.58 0.17
CA ALA A 80 -34.52 0.02 -0.29
C ALA A 80 -34.78 -1.40 0.25
N SER A 81 -33.82 -1.99 0.94
CA SER A 81 -33.86 -3.37 1.45
C SER A 81 -32.97 -3.47 2.67
N PHE A 82 -33.33 -4.34 3.61
CA PHE A 82 -32.65 -4.49 4.91
C PHE A 82 -32.32 -5.96 5.20
N LEU A 83 -31.36 -6.15 6.11
CA LEU A 83 -30.95 -7.42 6.69
C LEU A 83 -31.47 -7.51 8.14
N ASP A 84 -31.60 -8.73 8.67
CA ASP A 84 -31.99 -8.96 10.07
C ASP A 84 -30.78 -8.79 11.00
N GLU A 85 -30.89 -7.93 12.02
CA GLU A 85 -29.84 -7.71 13.02
C GLU A 85 -29.46 -9.00 13.75
N LYS A 86 -30.40 -9.94 13.93
CA LYS A 86 -30.13 -11.19 14.66
C LYS A 86 -29.15 -12.10 13.93
N GLU A 87 -29.10 -12.02 12.61
CA GLU A 87 -28.19 -12.84 11.80
C GLU A 87 -26.75 -12.31 11.81
N VAL A 88 -26.53 -11.05 12.24
CA VAL A 88 -25.21 -10.41 12.32
C VAL A 88 -24.24 -11.26 13.15
N THR A 89 -24.72 -11.86 14.25
CA THR A 89 -23.88 -12.67 15.12
C THR A 89 -23.49 -14.03 14.51
N ASN A 90 -24.24 -14.52 13.52
CA ASN A 90 -23.92 -15.76 12.81
C ASN A 90 -22.62 -15.64 12.00
N ILE A 91 -22.20 -14.42 11.66
CA ILE A 91 -20.92 -14.17 10.98
C ILE A 91 -19.74 -14.70 11.82
N LYS A 92 -19.85 -14.74 13.15
CA LYS A 92 -18.84 -15.30 14.05
C LYS A 92 -18.98 -16.82 14.25
N THR A 93 -19.81 -17.52 13.47
CA THR A 93 -19.91 -18.98 13.49
C THR A 93 -19.32 -19.64 12.24
N ILE A 94 -18.83 -18.86 11.28
CA ILE A 94 -18.20 -19.38 10.06
C ILE A 94 -16.83 -20.01 10.35
N PHE A 95 -16.30 -20.79 9.41
CA PHE A 95 -14.98 -21.43 9.55
C PHE A 95 -13.87 -20.41 9.86
N TRP A 96 -13.95 -19.22 9.26
CA TRP A 96 -13.01 -18.11 9.45
C TRP A 96 -13.38 -17.11 10.57
N ALA A 97 -14.21 -17.51 11.55
CA ALA A 97 -14.66 -16.61 12.61
C ALA A 97 -13.54 -15.89 13.37
N TYR A 98 -12.41 -16.58 13.64
CA TYR A 98 -11.25 -15.99 14.32
C TYR A 98 -10.44 -15.03 13.45
N ASN A 99 -10.58 -15.09 12.12
CA ASN A 99 -9.99 -14.11 11.22
C ASN A 99 -10.78 -12.82 11.19
N ILE A 100 -12.06 -12.83 11.56
CA ILE A 100 -12.86 -11.62 11.71
C ILE A 100 -12.42 -10.94 13.01
N VAL A 101 -11.69 -9.84 12.88
CA VAL A 101 -11.24 -9.03 14.01
C VAL A 101 -12.42 -8.31 14.63
N ASP A 102 -13.27 -7.74 13.77
CA ASP A 102 -14.39 -6.90 14.19
C ASP A 102 -15.50 -6.91 13.15
N LEU A 103 -16.71 -6.60 13.58
CA LEU A 103 -17.87 -6.41 12.71
C LEU A 103 -18.82 -5.41 13.34
N THR A 104 -19.55 -4.69 12.51
CA THR A 104 -20.47 -3.66 12.99
C THR A 104 -21.66 -3.59 12.04
N PRO A 105 -22.88 -3.88 12.51
CA PRO A 105 -24.08 -3.55 11.76
C PRO A 105 -24.28 -2.04 11.73
N ARG A 106 -24.75 -1.56 10.58
CA ARG A 106 -25.05 -0.17 10.33
C ARG A 106 -26.49 -0.04 9.84
N LEU A 107 -27.12 1.07 10.21
CA LEU A 107 -28.37 1.53 9.61
C LEU A 107 -28.23 3.00 9.27
N SER A 108 -28.32 3.34 7.99
CA SER A 108 -28.31 4.73 7.55
C SER A 108 -29.74 5.22 7.27
N GLY A 109 -30.09 6.39 7.78
CA GLY A 109 -31.41 6.98 7.58
C GLY A 109 -31.38 8.51 7.57
N SER A 110 -32.21 9.11 6.74
CA SER A 110 -32.36 10.58 6.72
C SER A 110 -33.21 11.00 7.92
N VAL A 111 -32.66 11.87 8.75
CA VAL A 111 -33.34 12.39 9.93
C VAL A 111 -33.21 13.90 10.00
N LYS A 112 -34.18 14.54 10.65
CA LYS A 112 -34.13 15.97 10.92
C LYS A 112 -33.54 16.19 12.31
N VAL A 113 -32.45 16.93 12.38
CA VAL A 113 -31.74 17.22 13.63
C VAL A 113 -32.02 18.67 14.04
N THR A 114 -32.52 18.84 15.26
CA THR A 114 -32.64 20.13 15.93
C THR A 114 -31.65 20.16 17.10
N GLY A 115 -30.71 21.11 17.08
CA GLY A 115 -29.74 21.27 18.16
C GLY A 115 -30.24 22.26 19.20
N SER A 116 -30.10 21.93 20.49
CA SER A 116 -30.21 22.90 21.58
C SER A 116 -28.80 23.25 22.07
N GLY A 117 -28.02 23.89 21.20
CA GLY A 117 -26.68 24.39 21.53
C GLY A 117 -26.76 25.76 22.19
N VAL A 118 -25.83 26.06 23.10
CA VAL A 118 -25.75 27.34 23.81
C VAL A 118 -25.67 28.51 22.81
N GLY A 119 -26.79 29.20 22.59
CA GLY A 119 -26.87 30.46 21.84
C GLY A 119 -27.42 30.42 20.41
N LYS A 120 -27.85 29.26 19.87
CA LYS A 120 -28.53 29.18 18.56
C LYS A 120 -29.62 28.12 18.57
N GLU A 121 -30.86 28.52 18.85
CA GLU A 121 -32.03 27.70 18.54
C GLU A 121 -32.27 27.72 17.02
N ASN A 122 -31.80 26.69 16.31
CA ASN A 122 -32.19 26.48 14.92
C ASN A 122 -33.58 25.83 14.89
N SER A 123 -34.63 26.64 14.90
CA SER A 123 -36.02 26.19 14.91
C SER A 123 -36.47 25.44 13.64
N GLU A 124 -35.72 25.54 12.53
CA GLU A 124 -36.12 24.93 11.25
C GLU A 124 -35.70 23.46 11.06
N GLY A 125 -34.80 22.92 11.90
CA GLY A 125 -34.29 21.54 11.83
C GLY A 125 -33.50 21.25 10.54
N THR A 126 -32.29 20.70 10.68
CA THR A 126 -31.44 20.39 9.52
C THR A 126 -31.62 18.93 9.13
N GLU A 127 -31.85 18.64 7.86
CA GLU A 127 -31.86 17.26 7.36
C GLU A 127 -30.42 16.73 7.25
N VAL A 128 -30.16 15.59 7.88
CA VAL A 128 -28.84 14.99 8.02
C VAL A 128 -28.96 13.48 7.89
N LEU A 129 -27.93 12.84 7.33
CA LEU A 129 -27.82 11.39 7.33
C LEU A 129 -27.32 10.92 8.71
N ALA A 130 -28.17 10.17 9.42
CA ALA A 130 -27.80 9.46 10.64
C ALA A 130 -27.23 8.08 10.32
N ALA A 131 -26.27 7.65 11.13
CA ALA A 131 -25.79 6.27 11.14
C ALA A 131 -26.04 5.64 12.52
N GLY A 132 -26.91 4.64 12.56
CA GLY A 132 -27.04 3.74 13.70
C GLY A 132 -25.97 2.66 13.64
N ALA A 133 -25.23 2.42 14.72
CA ALA A 133 -24.22 1.37 14.75
C ALA A 133 -24.01 0.79 16.17
N TRP A 134 -23.28 -0.32 16.27
CA TRP A 134 -22.74 -0.79 17.54
C TRP A 134 -21.41 -0.12 17.85
N PHE A 135 -21.16 0.31 19.08
CA PHE A 135 -19.89 0.97 19.45
C PHE A 135 -18.94 0.06 20.20
N ASN A 136 -19.44 -0.65 21.21
CA ASN A 136 -18.74 -1.60 22.07
C ASN A 136 -19.74 -2.63 22.61
N LYS A 137 -20.47 -3.29 21.71
CA LYS A 137 -21.51 -4.23 22.11
C LYS A 137 -20.90 -5.57 22.49
N ASP A 138 -21.13 -5.99 23.72
CA ASP A 138 -20.77 -7.32 24.18
C ASP A 138 -21.78 -8.34 23.64
N VAL A 139 -21.30 -9.19 22.74
CA VAL A 139 -22.12 -10.22 22.09
C VAL A 139 -21.74 -11.59 22.64
N LYS A 140 -22.76 -12.31 23.11
CA LYS A 140 -22.65 -13.73 23.46
C LYS A 140 -22.87 -14.56 22.21
N LEU A 141 -21.89 -15.38 21.87
CA LEU A 141 -21.91 -16.24 20.70
C LEU A 141 -22.66 -17.53 21.02
N SER A 142 -23.25 -18.16 20.00
CA SER A 142 -23.86 -19.49 20.12
C SER A 142 -22.85 -20.59 20.50
N THR A 143 -21.55 -20.32 20.31
CA THR A 143 -20.43 -21.18 20.72
C THR A 143 -20.13 -21.11 22.23
N GLY A 144 -20.75 -20.17 22.96
CA GLY A 144 -20.52 -19.94 24.40
C GLY A 144 -19.43 -18.92 24.72
N GLU A 145 -18.70 -18.44 23.72
CA GLU A 145 -17.73 -17.34 23.86
C GLU A 145 -18.43 -15.97 23.92
N SER A 146 -17.75 -14.96 24.44
CA SER A 146 -18.22 -13.57 24.43
C SER A 146 -17.16 -12.69 23.78
N THR A 147 -17.59 -11.77 22.92
CA THR A 147 -16.70 -10.85 22.20
C THR A 147 -17.32 -9.47 22.14
N THR A 148 -16.49 -8.44 22.22
CA THR A 148 -16.91 -7.04 22.09
C THR A 148 -16.73 -6.61 20.63
N LEU A 149 -17.78 -6.09 20.02
CA LEU A 149 -17.81 -5.71 18.61
C LEU A 149 -18.33 -4.28 18.46
N GLY A 150 -17.79 -3.52 17.49
CA GLY A 150 -18.31 -2.20 17.19
C GLY A 150 -17.36 -1.22 16.50
N VAL A 151 -17.90 -0.05 16.19
CA VAL A 151 -17.21 1.02 15.44
C VAL A 151 -15.92 1.46 16.11
N SER A 152 -15.82 1.39 17.44
CA SER A 152 -14.67 1.93 18.18
C SER A 152 -13.36 1.23 17.82
N THR A 153 -13.39 -0.10 17.65
CA THR A 153 -12.25 -0.92 17.24
C THR A 153 -12.09 -0.97 15.72
N MET A 154 -13.20 -0.90 14.98
CA MET A 154 -13.18 -0.87 13.52
C MET A 154 -12.52 0.40 12.97
N ARG A 155 -12.78 1.55 13.62
CA ARG A 155 -12.35 2.89 13.19
C ARG A 155 -11.34 3.52 14.15
N SER A 156 -10.37 2.72 14.59
CA SER A 156 -9.33 3.13 15.54
C SER A 156 -8.45 4.33 15.08
N TRP A 157 -8.50 4.69 13.80
CA TRP A 157 -7.74 5.80 13.20
C TRP A 157 -8.46 7.15 13.29
N TRP A 158 -9.74 7.19 13.65
CA TRP A 158 -10.49 8.43 13.82
C TRP A 158 -9.95 9.24 14.99
N LYS A 159 -9.75 10.54 14.76
CA LYS A 159 -9.41 11.46 15.85
C LYS A 159 -10.69 11.87 16.53
N MET A 160 -10.85 11.46 17.78
CA MET A 160 -12.03 11.78 18.57
C MET A 160 -11.67 12.72 19.71
N ASP A 161 -12.47 13.77 19.85
CA ASP A 161 -12.47 14.67 21.00
C ASP A 161 -13.71 14.35 21.84
N GLY A 162 -13.51 13.68 22.98
CA GLY A 162 -14.56 13.20 23.87
C GLY A 162 -14.53 11.70 24.12
N THR A 163 -15.71 11.07 24.19
CA THR A 163 -15.85 9.62 24.42
C THR A 163 -16.85 8.97 23.47
N TRP A 164 -16.62 7.69 23.14
CA TRP A 164 -17.55 6.90 22.33
C TRP A 164 -18.88 6.71 23.08
N PRO A 165 -20.03 6.72 22.40
CA PRO A 165 -21.32 6.44 23.02
C PRO A 165 -21.37 5.03 23.58
N ALA A 166 -22.12 4.84 24.66
CA ALA A 166 -22.51 3.50 25.11
C ALA A 166 -23.73 3.01 24.32
N ASP A 167 -23.75 1.73 23.95
CA ASP A 167 -24.81 1.13 23.12
C ASP A 167 -26.22 1.19 23.76
N ASP A 168 -26.31 1.24 25.09
CA ASP A 168 -27.58 1.32 25.84
C ASP A 168 -27.98 2.75 26.24
N ALA A 169 -27.18 3.77 25.90
CA ALA A 169 -27.40 5.16 26.32
C ALA A 169 -27.86 6.03 25.15
N SER A 170 -28.72 7.03 25.41
CA SER A 170 -29.12 8.04 24.40
C SER A 170 -28.00 9.07 24.17
N GLN A 171 -26.93 8.62 23.53
CA GLN A 171 -25.71 9.36 23.27
C GLN A 171 -25.37 9.33 21.77
N ALA A 172 -24.63 10.33 21.30
CA ALA A 172 -24.19 10.39 19.91
C ALA A 172 -22.80 11.00 19.78
N VAL A 173 -22.09 10.63 18.73
CA VAL A 173 -20.88 11.32 18.28
C VAL A 173 -21.10 11.93 16.92
N VAL A 174 -20.59 13.14 16.73
CA VAL A 174 -20.90 13.96 15.55
C VAL A 174 -19.61 14.21 14.76
N GLY A 175 -19.66 14.09 13.43
CA GLY A 175 -18.53 14.42 12.58
C GLY A 175 -18.21 15.92 12.61
N THR A 176 -16.93 16.30 12.51
CA THR A 176 -16.49 17.70 12.61
C THR A 176 -17.21 18.66 11.65
N LYS A 177 -17.41 18.28 10.38
CA LYS A 177 -18.08 19.13 9.39
C LYS A 177 -19.57 19.29 9.69
N LEU A 178 -20.21 18.23 10.19
CA LEU A 178 -21.59 18.29 10.63
C LEU A 178 -21.73 19.16 11.88
N ALA A 179 -20.91 18.93 12.90
CA ALA A 179 -20.91 19.68 14.15
C ALA A 179 -20.78 21.19 13.91
N GLN A 180 -19.90 21.60 12.99
CA GLN A 180 -19.77 23.01 12.56
C GLN A 180 -21.02 23.54 11.85
N ARG A 181 -21.70 22.71 11.05
CA ARG A 181 -22.91 23.09 10.30
C ARG A 181 -24.11 23.32 11.23
N ILE A 182 -24.34 22.41 12.17
CA ILE A 182 -25.47 22.50 13.11
C ILE A 182 -25.12 23.28 14.39
N GLY A 183 -23.85 23.61 14.60
CA GLY A 183 -23.39 24.45 15.71
C GLY A 183 -23.39 23.77 17.07
N VAL A 184 -23.15 22.45 17.11
CA VAL A 184 -23.17 21.66 18.36
C VAL A 184 -21.75 21.35 18.83
N SER A 185 -21.58 21.32 20.14
CA SER A 185 -20.33 20.96 20.84
C SER A 185 -20.53 19.74 21.74
N GLN A 186 -19.43 19.21 22.27
CA GLN A 186 -19.49 18.15 23.27
C GLN A 186 -20.31 18.60 24.49
N GLY A 187 -21.26 17.78 24.92
CA GLY A 187 -22.17 18.03 26.05
C GLY A 187 -23.52 18.62 25.65
N ASP A 188 -23.68 19.07 24.40
CA ASP A 188 -24.96 19.58 23.91
C ASP A 188 -25.96 18.44 23.65
N THR A 189 -27.25 18.76 23.72
CA THR A 189 -28.33 17.83 23.37
C THR A 189 -28.84 18.13 21.97
N ILE A 190 -28.90 17.10 21.14
CA ILE A 190 -29.54 17.12 19.83
C ILE A 190 -30.83 16.31 19.89
N THR A 191 -31.87 16.79 19.24
CA THR A 191 -33.09 16.04 19.06
C THR A 191 -33.17 15.58 17.61
N VAL A 192 -33.35 14.28 17.44
CA VAL A 192 -33.39 13.60 16.15
C VAL A 192 -34.82 13.19 15.88
N THR A 193 -35.42 13.81 14.88
CA THR A 193 -36.78 13.53 14.44
C THR A 193 -36.74 12.71 13.14
N GLY A 194 -37.35 11.53 13.16
CA GLY A 194 -37.50 10.68 11.99
C GLY A 194 -38.96 10.44 11.63
N PRO A 195 -39.23 9.56 10.65
CA PRO A 195 -40.58 9.27 10.18
C PRO A 195 -41.51 8.67 11.25
N GLN A 196 -40.96 7.97 12.24
CA GLN A 196 -41.72 7.14 13.19
C GLN A 196 -41.61 7.61 14.64
N GLY A 197 -40.74 8.58 14.93
CA GLY A 197 -40.55 9.09 16.28
C GLY A 197 -39.48 10.16 16.39
N GLU A 198 -39.28 10.59 17.62
CA GLU A 198 -38.28 11.59 17.98
C GLU A 198 -37.47 11.07 19.18
N GLU A 199 -36.16 11.26 19.16
CA GLU A 199 -35.26 10.87 20.24
C GLU A 199 -34.25 11.98 20.54
N SER A 200 -34.08 12.33 21.82
CA SER A 200 -33.06 13.27 22.26
C SER A 200 -31.78 12.54 22.64
N LEU A 201 -30.67 12.92 22.00
CA LEU A 201 -29.35 12.35 22.18
C LEU A 201 -28.38 13.39 22.73
N THR A 202 -27.53 12.98 23.67
CA THR A 202 -26.45 13.83 24.18
C THR A 202 -25.17 13.64 23.35
N VAL A 203 -24.56 14.72 22.89
CA VAL A 203 -23.31 14.67 22.12
C VAL A 203 -22.14 14.39 23.05
N THR A 204 -21.59 13.18 23.03
CA THR A 204 -20.47 12.77 23.92
C THR A 204 -19.09 13.06 23.34
N GLY A 205 -19.01 13.31 22.05
CA GLY A 205 -17.76 13.64 21.38
C GLY A 205 -17.93 14.05 19.91
N ILE A 206 -16.87 14.63 19.37
CA ILE A 206 -16.77 15.04 17.97
C ILE A 206 -15.62 14.26 17.35
N TYR A 207 -15.85 13.63 16.19
CA TYR A 207 -14.82 12.87 15.48
C TYR A 207 -14.40 13.50 14.16
N THR A 208 -13.16 13.25 13.78
CA THR A 208 -12.59 13.60 12.46
C THR A 208 -12.18 12.31 11.75
N ALA A 209 -12.91 11.99 10.69
CA ALA A 209 -12.63 10.92 9.73
C ALA A 209 -11.84 11.45 8.53
N GLY A 210 -11.97 12.73 8.15
CA GLY A 210 -11.26 13.28 7.00
C GLY A 210 -11.84 12.87 5.64
N ASP A 211 -12.98 12.18 5.63
CA ASP A 211 -13.73 11.79 4.44
C ASP A 211 -15.18 12.33 4.49
N LYS A 212 -16.14 11.58 3.92
CA LYS A 212 -17.57 11.92 3.94
C LYS A 212 -18.23 11.65 5.29
N ASP A 213 -17.69 10.74 6.11
CA ASP A 213 -18.23 10.46 7.45
C ASP A 213 -18.13 11.68 8.36
N ASP A 214 -17.30 12.69 8.05
CA ASP A 214 -17.31 13.97 8.78
C ASP A 214 -18.65 14.73 8.71
N GLN A 215 -19.52 14.40 7.75
CA GLN A 215 -20.84 15.02 7.55
C GLN A 215 -21.99 14.23 8.17
N THR A 216 -21.71 13.10 8.80
CA THR A 216 -22.70 12.25 9.46
C THR A 216 -22.56 12.34 10.98
N PHE A 217 -23.56 11.82 11.70
CA PHE A 217 -23.43 11.53 13.12
C PHE A 217 -23.71 10.05 13.35
N TYR A 218 -23.08 9.48 14.38
CA TYR A 218 -23.27 8.11 14.80
C TYR A 218 -23.99 8.08 16.15
N ALA A 219 -24.99 7.20 16.26
CA ALA A 219 -25.73 6.94 17.49
C ALA A 219 -25.99 5.43 17.63
N PRO A 220 -26.38 4.95 18.83
CA PRO A 220 -26.65 3.54 19.01
C PRO A 220 -27.72 3.04 18.06
N LEU A 221 -27.47 1.87 17.48
CA LEU A 221 -28.31 1.28 16.44
C LEU A 221 -29.79 1.24 16.84
N ALA A 222 -30.09 0.84 18.08
CA ALA A 222 -31.45 0.72 18.58
C ALA A 222 -32.22 2.05 18.60
N GLY A 223 -31.54 3.18 18.83
CA GLY A 223 -32.18 4.50 18.80
C GLY A 223 -32.56 4.90 17.37
N ILE A 224 -31.62 4.76 16.44
CA ILE A 224 -31.86 5.08 15.02
C ILE A 224 -32.92 4.15 14.41
N GLN A 225 -32.92 2.86 14.75
CA GLN A 225 -33.96 1.92 14.32
C GLN A 225 -35.36 2.35 14.76
N LYS A 226 -35.53 2.82 16.00
CA LYS A 226 -36.82 3.31 16.51
C LYS A 226 -37.29 4.57 15.80
N VAL A 227 -36.38 5.53 15.61
CA VAL A 227 -36.69 6.82 14.97
C VAL A 227 -37.05 6.66 13.50
N THR A 228 -36.41 5.70 12.82
CA THR A 228 -36.61 5.42 11.38
C THR A 228 -37.69 4.37 11.09
N GLY A 229 -38.08 3.54 12.07
CA GLY A 229 -39.08 2.48 11.90
C GLY A 229 -38.54 1.13 11.45
N HIS A 230 -37.26 0.89 11.64
CA HIS A 230 -36.52 -0.29 11.16
C HIS A 230 -36.07 -1.17 12.33
N ASP A 231 -36.98 -1.49 13.25
CA ASP A 231 -36.66 -2.30 14.44
C ASP A 231 -36.10 -3.68 14.04
N GLY A 232 -34.92 -4.02 14.58
CA GLY A 232 -34.20 -5.25 14.26
C GLY A 232 -33.70 -5.35 12.81
N GLN A 233 -33.69 -4.24 12.06
CA GLN A 233 -33.25 -4.19 10.67
C GLN A 233 -32.00 -3.32 10.50
N VAL A 234 -31.13 -3.72 9.57
CA VAL A 234 -29.85 -3.05 9.26
C VAL A 234 -29.67 -2.96 7.74
N ASP A 235 -29.05 -1.90 7.24
CA ASP A 235 -28.84 -1.74 5.78
C ASP A 235 -27.51 -2.33 5.32
N GLU A 236 -26.52 -2.35 6.20
CA GLU A 236 -25.16 -2.77 5.90
C GLU A 236 -24.52 -3.44 7.11
N ILE A 237 -23.67 -4.44 6.91
CA ILE A 237 -22.79 -4.97 7.95
C ILE A 237 -21.36 -4.78 7.47
N GLU A 238 -20.60 -3.96 8.19
CA GLU A 238 -19.18 -3.76 7.96
C GLU A 238 -18.42 -4.87 8.68
N VAL A 239 -17.48 -5.53 8.00
CA VAL A 239 -16.68 -6.63 8.55
C VAL A 239 -15.20 -6.36 8.31
N LYS A 240 -14.41 -6.47 9.37
CA LYS A 240 -12.95 -6.34 9.36
C LYS A 240 -12.33 -7.71 9.59
N ALA A 241 -11.77 -8.30 8.55
CA ALA A 241 -11.14 -9.61 8.60
C ALA A 241 -9.64 -9.56 8.27
N LEU A 242 -8.84 -10.42 8.91
CA LEU A 242 -7.46 -10.68 8.50
C LEU A 242 -7.48 -11.62 7.29
N THR A 243 -7.07 -11.12 6.13
CA THR A 243 -7.15 -11.84 4.87
C THR A 243 -5.77 -12.09 4.26
N THR A 244 -5.68 -13.18 3.51
CA THR A 244 -4.55 -13.47 2.63
C THR A 244 -4.71 -12.67 1.32
N PRO A 245 -3.62 -12.11 0.75
CA PRO A 245 -3.68 -11.41 -0.53
C PRO A 245 -4.34 -12.23 -1.64
N GLU A 246 -5.16 -11.58 -2.48
CA GLU A 246 -5.86 -12.27 -3.57
C GLU A 246 -4.92 -12.76 -4.67
N ASN A 247 -5.07 -14.02 -5.07
CA ASN A 247 -4.42 -14.62 -6.23
C ASN A 247 -5.42 -14.94 -7.36
N ASP A 248 -4.94 -15.57 -8.43
CA ASP A 248 -5.78 -15.97 -9.57
C ASP A 248 -6.92 -16.90 -9.17
N LEU A 249 -6.66 -17.81 -8.21
CA LEU A 249 -7.68 -18.72 -7.68
C LEU A 249 -8.81 -17.93 -6.99
N SER A 250 -8.47 -17.00 -6.08
CA SER A 250 -9.46 -16.14 -5.41
C SER A 250 -10.28 -15.33 -6.41
N ARG A 251 -9.64 -14.77 -7.46
CA ARG A 251 -10.34 -14.02 -8.51
C ARG A 251 -11.29 -14.87 -9.32
N LYS A 252 -10.86 -16.09 -9.70
CA LYS A 252 -11.69 -17.07 -10.41
C LYS A 252 -12.91 -17.47 -9.56
N ALA A 253 -12.68 -17.75 -8.28
CA ALA A 253 -13.71 -18.09 -7.32
C ALA A 253 -14.72 -16.96 -7.14
N ALA A 254 -14.26 -15.72 -6.94
CA ALA A 254 -15.14 -14.56 -6.78
C ALA A 254 -16.02 -14.29 -8.01
N ALA A 255 -15.55 -14.64 -9.21
CA ALA A 255 -16.32 -14.47 -10.45
C ALA A 255 -17.39 -15.58 -10.61
N ASN A 256 -17.01 -16.83 -10.38
CA ASN A 256 -17.92 -17.96 -10.41
C ASN A 256 -17.39 -19.12 -9.55
N PRO A 257 -17.86 -19.27 -8.31
CA PRO A 257 -17.43 -20.36 -7.43
C PRO A 257 -17.73 -21.74 -8.01
N ALA A 258 -18.81 -21.87 -8.79
CA ALA A 258 -19.22 -23.14 -9.42
C ALA A 258 -18.32 -23.57 -10.59
N ALA A 259 -17.41 -22.71 -11.06
CA ALA A 259 -16.44 -23.05 -12.11
C ALA A 259 -15.13 -23.64 -11.56
N LEU A 260 -15.00 -23.79 -10.24
CA LEU A 260 -13.82 -24.37 -9.60
C LEU A 260 -13.88 -25.90 -9.66
N SER A 261 -12.71 -26.52 -9.83
CA SER A 261 -12.56 -27.96 -9.56
C SER A 261 -12.65 -28.24 -8.05
N THR A 262 -12.89 -29.49 -7.65
CA THR A 262 -13.00 -29.86 -6.23
C THR A 262 -11.75 -29.47 -5.42
N ALA A 263 -10.55 -29.71 -5.95
CA ALA A 263 -9.31 -29.34 -5.27
C ALA A 263 -9.11 -27.81 -5.16
N GLU A 264 -9.49 -27.07 -6.20
CA GLU A 264 -9.49 -25.60 -6.19
C GLU A 264 -10.49 -25.04 -5.18
N TRP A 265 -11.69 -25.63 -5.11
CA TRP A 265 -12.72 -25.27 -4.15
C TRP A 265 -12.25 -25.46 -2.72
N GLU A 266 -11.73 -26.65 -2.38
CA GLU A 266 -11.20 -26.95 -1.04
C GLU A 266 -10.06 -26.00 -0.67
N THR A 267 -9.13 -25.75 -1.59
CA THR A 267 -8.02 -24.81 -1.37
C THR A 267 -8.53 -23.39 -1.12
N TRP A 268 -9.50 -22.94 -1.92
CA TRP A 268 -10.06 -21.60 -1.80
C TRP A 268 -10.89 -21.43 -0.52
N TYR A 269 -11.78 -22.37 -0.21
CA TYR A 269 -12.65 -22.33 0.97
C TYR A 269 -11.83 -22.39 2.26
N CYS A 270 -10.74 -23.18 2.27
CA CYS A 270 -9.83 -23.35 3.39
C CYS A 270 -8.61 -22.41 3.36
N THR A 271 -8.61 -21.35 2.53
CA THR A 271 -7.66 -20.24 2.63
C THR A 271 -8.41 -18.96 2.98
N ALA A 272 -7.88 -18.13 3.88
CA ALA A 272 -8.51 -16.89 4.34
C ALA A 272 -8.52 -15.75 3.29
N TYR A 273 -8.97 -16.01 2.06
CA TYR A 273 -9.20 -14.95 1.08
C TYR A 273 -10.45 -14.15 1.44
N ALA A 274 -10.46 -12.85 1.13
CA ALA A 274 -11.65 -12.02 1.31
C ALA A 274 -12.87 -12.62 0.59
N SER A 275 -12.69 -13.17 -0.63
CA SER A 275 -13.73 -13.85 -1.40
C SER A 275 -14.30 -15.11 -0.70
N SER A 276 -13.46 -15.90 -0.04
CA SER A 276 -13.90 -17.11 0.69
C SER A 276 -14.69 -16.75 1.96
N ILE A 277 -14.24 -15.73 2.68
CA ILE A 277 -14.92 -15.24 3.88
C ILE A 277 -16.26 -14.61 3.49
N SER A 278 -16.27 -13.78 2.44
CA SER A 278 -17.50 -13.26 1.83
C SER A 278 -18.49 -14.38 1.51
N TYR A 279 -18.05 -15.45 0.85
CA TYR A 279 -18.91 -16.57 0.50
C TYR A 279 -19.52 -17.23 1.74
N GLN A 280 -18.71 -17.50 2.77
CA GLN A 280 -19.20 -18.08 4.02
C GLN A 280 -20.16 -17.16 4.79
N ILE A 281 -19.98 -15.84 4.70
CA ILE A 281 -20.92 -14.86 5.26
C ILE A 281 -22.28 -14.95 4.56
N GLU A 282 -22.30 -15.10 3.23
CA GLU A 282 -23.54 -15.28 2.46
C GLU A 282 -24.27 -16.59 2.80
N GLU A 283 -23.56 -17.62 3.30
CA GLU A 283 -24.17 -18.87 3.76
C GLU A 283 -24.93 -18.71 5.08
N VAL A 284 -24.54 -17.75 5.93
CA VAL A 284 -25.08 -17.57 7.29
C VAL A 284 -25.98 -16.34 7.47
N VAL A 285 -25.96 -15.42 6.49
CA VAL A 285 -26.84 -14.23 6.46
C VAL A 285 -27.78 -14.33 5.25
N THR A 286 -29.08 -14.47 5.54
CA THR A 286 -30.09 -14.76 4.54
C THR A 286 -30.35 -13.55 3.64
N GLY A 287 -30.30 -13.76 2.33
CA GLY A 287 -30.60 -12.68 1.37
C GLY A 287 -29.55 -11.56 1.33
N ALA A 288 -28.38 -11.79 1.92
CA ALA A 288 -27.23 -10.91 1.82
C ALA A 288 -26.33 -11.22 0.62
N VAL A 289 -25.50 -10.25 0.27
CA VAL A 289 -24.35 -10.36 -0.62
C VAL A 289 -23.19 -9.70 0.10
N ALA A 290 -22.10 -10.44 0.30
CA ALA A 290 -20.90 -9.95 0.95
C ALA A 290 -19.85 -9.63 -0.09
N LYS A 291 -19.56 -8.35 -0.28
CA LYS A 291 -18.54 -7.91 -1.23
C LYS A 291 -17.26 -7.57 -0.48
N PRO A 292 -16.09 -8.06 -0.92
CA PRO A 292 -14.85 -7.49 -0.45
C PRO A 292 -14.83 -6.02 -0.87
N VAL A 293 -14.61 -5.13 0.09
CA VAL A 293 -14.36 -3.72 -0.22
C VAL A 293 -13.02 -3.70 -0.93
N ARG A 294 -13.08 -3.72 -2.26
CA ARG A 294 -11.97 -3.28 -3.08
C ARG A 294 -11.82 -1.80 -2.80
N GLN A 295 -11.11 -1.50 -1.71
CA GLN A 295 -10.70 -0.14 -1.42
C GLN A 295 -10.09 0.40 -2.72
N VAL A 296 -10.18 1.71 -2.90
CA VAL A 296 -9.61 2.40 -4.05
C VAL A 296 -8.15 1.98 -4.29
N ALA A 297 -7.45 1.42 -3.29
CA ALA A 297 -6.39 0.40 -3.37
C ALA A 297 -6.28 -0.47 -4.63
N ALA A 298 -7.38 -1.02 -5.18
CA ALA A 298 -7.32 -1.87 -6.38
C ALA A 298 -7.23 -1.02 -7.66
N VAL A 299 -7.84 0.17 -7.66
CA VAL A 299 -7.78 1.14 -8.75
C VAL A 299 -6.46 1.92 -8.70
N GLU A 300 -6.07 2.42 -7.53
CA GLU A 300 -4.75 2.98 -7.22
C GLU A 300 -3.65 1.94 -7.36
N GLY A 301 -3.87 0.69 -6.97
CA GLY A 301 -2.90 -0.40 -7.11
C GLY A 301 -2.64 -0.76 -8.57
N ASN A 302 -3.62 -0.59 -9.46
CA ASN A 302 -3.40 -0.71 -10.90
C ASN A 302 -2.60 0.48 -11.45
N VAL A 303 -2.86 1.70 -10.98
CA VAL A 303 -2.04 2.89 -11.31
C VAL A 303 -0.61 2.72 -10.79
N LEU A 304 -0.46 2.22 -9.56
CA LEU A 304 0.83 2.06 -8.91
C LEU A 304 1.62 0.90 -9.47
N SER A 305 0.98 -0.23 -9.78
CA SER A 305 1.62 -1.33 -10.52
C SER A 305 2.16 -0.82 -11.86
N LYS A 306 1.38 0.01 -12.58
CA LYS A 306 1.87 0.69 -13.78
C LYS A 306 3.06 1.63 -13.49
N THR A 307 3.04 2.38 -12.39
CA THR A 307 4.18 3.24 -12.00
C THR A 307 5.42 2.43 -11.58
N GLN A 308 5.24 1.30 -10.89
CA GLN A 308 6.30 0.38 -10.49
C GLN A 308 6.94 -0.25 -11.72
N VAL A 309 6.13 -0.74 -12.66
CA VAL A 309 6.62 -1.26 -13.94
C VAL A 309 7.40 -0.19 -14.70
N LEU A 310 6.91 1.05 -14.73
CA LEU A 310 7.62 2.17 -15.34
C LEU A 310 8.98 2.43 -14.64
N MET A 311 9.03 2.48 -13.31
CA MET A 311 10.27 2.69 -12.54
C MET A 311 11.27 1.54 -12.73
N ILE A 312 10.80 0.29 -12.76
CA ILE A 312 11.64 -0.89 -13.05
C ILE A 312 12.20 -0.79 -14.46
N LEU A 313 11.37 -0.42 -15.44
CA LEU A 313 11.79 -0.25 -16.84
C LEU A 313 12.80 0.88 -16.99
N MET A 314 12.61 2.01 -16.30
CA MET A 314 13.59 3.11 -16.25
C MET A 314 14.91 2.66 -15.62
N THR A 315 14.85 1.87 -14.56
CA THR A 315 16.05 1.30 -13.92
C THR A 315 16.80 0.39 -14.90
N ALA A 316 16.09 -0.51 -15.59
CA ALA A 316 16.66 -1.39 -16.60
C ALA A 316 17.31 -0.61 -17.76
N LEU A 317 16.63 0.40 -18.30
CA LEU A 317 17.17 1.28 -19.35
C LEU A 317 18.42 2.03 -18.86
N SER A 318 18.41 2.52 -17.62
CA SER A 318 19.56 3.21 -17.04
C SER A 318 20.78 2.29 -16.88
N LEU A 319 20.57 1.01 -16.52
CA LEU A 319 21.63 0.01 -16.41
C LEU A 319 22.22 -0.33 -17.78
N VAL A 320 21.38 -0.45 -18.82
CA VAL A 320 21.84 -0.67 -20.20
C VAL A 320 22.65 0.53 -20.69
N ALA A 321 22.16 1.75 -20.49
CA ALA A 321 22.88 2.96 -20.85
C ALA A 321 24.23 3.07 -20.12
N ALA A 322 24.26 2.74 -18.82
CA ALA A 322 25.48 2.71 -18.03
C ALA A 322 26.46 1.64 -18.52
N ALA A 323 25.98 0.45 -18.89
CA ALA A 323 26.84 -0.61 -19.44
C ALA A 323 27.54 -0.17 -20.73
N LEU A 324 26.81 0.49 -21.64
CA LEU A 324 27.37 1.03 -22.88
C LEU A 324 28.35 2.18 -22.63
N ALA A 325 28.00 3.09 -21.72
CA ALA A 325 28.87 4.21 -21.34
C ALA A 325 30.17 3.73 -20.68
N VAL A 326 30.08 2.79 -19.75
CA VAL A 326 31.25 2.18 -19.12
C VAL A 326 32.07 1.42 -20.16
N ALA A 327 31.47 0.59 -21.01
CA ALA A 327 32.17 -0.18 -22.03
C ALA A 327 32.95 0.72 -23.01
N SER A 328 32.35 1.83 -23.44
CA SER A 328 33.03 2.78 -24.33
C SER A 328 34.20 3.49 -23.63
N LEU A 329 34.01 3.93 -22.38
CA LEU A 329 35.04 4.58 -21.58
C LEU A 329 36.19 3.62 -21.23
N THR A 330 35.90 2.39 -20.85
CA THR A 330 36.91 1.36 -20.54
C THR A 330 37.68 1.00 -21.80
N THR A 331 37.01 0.80 -22.94
CA THR A 331 37.69 0.53 -24.21
C THR A 331 38.64 1.65 -24.60
N ALA A 332 38.20 2.91 -24.53
CA ALA A 332 39.06 4.05 -24.81
C ALA A 332 40.28 4.12 -23.86
N SER A 333 40.07 3.89 -22.55
CA SER A 333 41.16 3.90 -21.56
C SER A 333 42.19 2.78 -21.79
N LEU A 334 41.72 1.63 -22.28
CA LEU A 334 42.59 0.48 -22.55
C LEU A 334 43.36 0.65 -23.86
N VAL A 335 42.74 1.25 -24.89
CA VAL A 335 43.41 1.57 -26.16
C VAL A 335 44.60 2.51 -25.93
N GLU A 336 44.44 3.55 -25.12
CA GLU A 336 45.54 4.45 -24.73
C GLU A 336 46.67 3.73 -23.99
N ARG A 337 46.36 2.66 -23.26
CA ARG A 337 47.31 1.86 -22.48
C ARG A 337 47.82 0.63 -23.22
N THR A 338 47.48 0.45 -24.50
CA THR A 338 47.91 -0.71 -25.29
C THR A 338 49.42 -0.86 -25.31
N GLY A 339 50.17 0.26 -25.39
CA GLY A 339 51.63 0.25 -25.32
C GLY A 339 52.19 -0.25 -23.98
N GLU A 340 51.53 0.08 -22.85
CA GLU A 340 51.91 -0.42 -21.52
C GLU A 340 51.66 -1.93 -21.42
N PHE A 341 50.52 -2.41 -21.94
CA PHE A 341 50.18 -3.83 -21.95
C PHE A 341 51.09 -4.64 -22.87
N ALA A 342 51.47 -4.09 -24.04
CA ALA A 342 52.42 -4.70 -24.96
C ALA A 342 53.80 -4.85 -24.33
N LEU A 343 54.27 -3.82 -23.61
CA LEU A 343 55.55 -3.85 -22.90
C LEU A 343 55.54 -4.85 -21.74
N LEU A 344 54.44 -4.92 -20.98
CA LEU A 344 54.26 -5.95 -19.94
C LEU A 344 54.29 -7.36 -20.53
N LYS A 345 53.63 -7.61 -21.66
CA LYS A 345 53.69 -8.91 -22.36
C LYS A 345 55.10 -9.22 -22.86
N ALA A 346 55.82 -8.24 -23.39
CA ALA A 346 57.20 -8.41 -23.87
C ALA A 346 58.18 -8.79 -22.75
N VAL A 347 57.97 -8.31 -21.53
CA VAL A 347 58.75 -8.66 -20.33
C VAL A 347 58.28 -10.00 -19.70
N GLY A 348 57.29 -10.67 -20.29
CA GLY A 348 56.83 -12.01 -19.88
C GLY A 348 55.56 -12.03 -19.03
N ALA A 349 54.80 -10.94 -18.93
CA ALA A 349 53.52 -10.95 -18.23
C ALA A 349 52.47 -11.78 -18.99
N SER A 350 51.81 -12.71 -18.29
CA SER A 350 50.73 -13.51 -18.85
C SER A 350 49.46 -12.68 -19.11
N SER A 351 48.64 -13.08 -20.10
CA SER A 351 47.35 -12.45 -20.38
C SER A 351 46.40 -12.48 -19.17
N ALA A 352 46.48 -13.52 -18.35
CA ALA A 352 45.71 -13.62 -17.10
C ALA A 352 46.11 -12.56 -16.06
N SER A 353 47.40 -12.20 -16.00
CA SER A 353 47.89 -11.15 -15.10
C SER A 353 47.37 -9.77 -15.49
N ILE A 354 47.26 -9.51 -16.80
CA ILE A 354 46.69 -8.27 -17.34
C ILE A 354 45.18 -8.22 -17.09
N ASN A 355 44.44 -9.30 -17.33
CA ASN A 355 43.00 -9.36 -17.04
C ASN A 355 42.71 -9.12 -15.55
N ARG A 356 43.49 -9.73 -14.65
CA ARG A 356 43.33 -9.52 -13.19
C ARG A 356 43.59 -8.07 -12.79
N LEU A 357 44.56 -7.41 -13.43
CA LEU A 357 44.84 -5.99 -13.20
C LEU A 357 43.67 -5.11 -13.63
N ILE A 358 43.11 -5.33 -14.83
CA ILE A 358 41.97 -4.56 -15.35
C ILE A 358 40.71 -4.79 -14.52
N LEU A 359 40.44 -6.03 -14.11
CA LEU A 359 39.32 -6.37 -13.23
C LEU A 359 39.46 -5.71 -11.86
N ALA A 360 40.65 -5.76 -11.24
CA ALA A 360 40.87 -5.11 -9.96
C ALA A 360 40.74 -3.59 -10.04
N GLU A 361 41.20 -2.99 -11.14
CA GLU A 361 41.01 -1.56 -11.39
C GLU A 361 39.53 -1.19 -11.50
N SER A 362 38.78 -1.96 -12.30
CA SER A 362 37.34 -1.77 -12.50
C SER A 362 36.55 -2.00 -11.21
N ALA A 363 36.96 -2.97 -10.38
CA ALA A 363 36.34 -3.25 -9.09
C ALA A 363 36.53 -2.08 -8.10
N VAL A 364 37.72 -1.47 -8.05
CA VAL A 364 37.95 -0.30 -7.18
C VAL A 364 37.14 0.90 -7.64
N ILE A 365 37.13 1.19 -8.95
CA ILE A 365 36.31 2.28 -9.52
C ILE A 365 34.82 2.01 -9.25
N GLY A 366 34.39 0.76 -9.45
CA GLY A 366 33.03 0.31 -9.21
C GLY A 366 32.60 0.47 -7.76
N ALA A 367 33.45 0.09 -6.80
CA ALA A 367 33.16 0.24 -5.37
C ALA A 367 33.04 1.72 -4.96
N ILE A 368 33.91 2.60 -5.49
CA ILE A 368 33.81 4.05 -5.23
C ILE A 368 32.54 4.62 -5.86
N GLY A 369 32.23 4.24 -7.10
CA GLY A 369 31.00 4.68 -7.78
C GLY A 369 29.75 4.19 -7.04
N LEU A 370 29.73 2.92 -6.62
CA LEU A 370 28.60 2.32 -5.91
C LEU A 370 28.36 2.97 -4.54
N THR A 371 29.42 3.24 -3.78
CA THR A 371 29.30 3.89 -2.45
C THR A 371 28.76 5.31 -2.57
N ILE A 372 29.31 6.12 -3.48
CA ILE A 372 28.84 7.48 -3.75
C ILE A 372 27.41 7.44 -4.29
N GLY A 373 27.15 6.56 -5.27
CA GLY A 373 25.84 6.40 -5.88
C GLY A 373 24.78 5.97 -4.88
N ALA A 374 25.09 5.04 -3.97
CA ALA A 374 24.16 4.61 -2.92
C ALA A 374 23.82 5.75 -1.95
N ALA A 375 24.80 6.58 -1.56
CA ALA A 375 24.55 7.74 -0.71
C ALA A 375 23.65 8.77 -1.40
N VAL A 376 23.98 9.15 -2.64
CA VAL A 376 23.20 10.12 -3.44
C VAL A 376 21.81 9.57 -3.76
N GLY A 377 21.72 8.29 -4.13
CA GLY A 377 20.46 7.62 -4.46
C GLY A 377 19.52 7.52 -3.27
N SER A 378 20.05 7.27 -2.07
CA SER A 378 19.26 7.29 -0.84
C SER A 378 18.70 8.69 -0.56
N GLY A 379 19.50 9.74 -0.77
CA GLY A 379 19.03 11.13 -0.65
C GLY A 379 17.95 11.47 -1.67
N LEU A 380 18.10 11.01 -2.92
CA LEU A 380 17.10 11.21 -3.97
C LEU A 380 15.80 10.44 -3.66
N ALA A 381 15.89 9.22 -3.13
CA ALA A 381 14.74 8.45 -2.67
C ALA A 381 13.95 9.22 -1.61
N GLN A 382 14.62 9.79 -0.60
CA GLN A 382 13.98 10.59 0.44
C GLN A 382 13.27 11.82 -0.12
N LEU A 383 13.87 12.49 -1.12
CA LEU A 383 13.26 13.64 -1.78
C LEU A 383 11.98 13.23 -2.53
N ILE A 384 12.04 12.15 -3.30
CA ILE A 384 10.86 11.60 -3.99
C ILE A 384 9.76 11.24 -2.99
N GLY A 385 10.11 10.56 -1.90
CA GLY A 385 9.17 10.20 -0.83
C GLY A 385 8.43 11.40 -0.27
N ARG A 386 9.15 12.47 0.07
CA ARG A 386 8.55 13.67 0.67
C ARG A 386 7.71 14.48 -0.31
N VAL A 387 8.17 14.65 -1.55
CA VAL A 387 7.49 15.51 -2.55
C VAL A 387 6.28 14.82 -3.15
N VAL A 388 6.38 13.52 -3.43
CA VAL A 388 5.31 12.78 -4.12
C VAL A 388 4.35 12.13 -3.12
N PHE A 389 4.88 11.52 -2.06
CA PHE A 389 4.10 10.67 -1.14
C PHE A 389 3.92 11.27 0.25
N HIS A 390 4.43 12.48 0.51
CA HIS A 390 4.40 13.14 1.82
C HIS A 390 4.94 12.26 2.98
N SER A 391 5.73 11.22 2.68
CA SER A 391 6.25 10.26 3.65
C SER A 391 7.73 9.93 3.38
N GLY A 392 8.51 9.68 4.44
CA GLY A 392 9.95 9.38 4.31
C GLY A 392 10.20 7.92 3.95
N ILE A 393 11.08 7.63 2.98
CA ILE A 393 11.30 6.27 2.46
C ILE A 393 12.18 5.44 3.39
N THR A 394 11.80 4.20 3.73
CA THR A 394 12.67 3.31 4.51
C THR A 394 13.64 2.55 3.59
N MET A 395 14.94 2.81 3.73
CA MET A 395 15.95 2.17 2.88
C MET A 395 16.34 0.81 3.44
N ARG A 396 15.84 -0.27 2.82
CA ARG A 396 16.14 -1.64 3.24
C ARG A 396 17.55 -2.07 2.82
N PRO A 397 18.30 -2.82 3.66
CA PRO A 397 19.62 -3.35 3.30
C PRO A 397 19.64 -4.15 1.99
N MET A 398 18.55 -4.86 1.70
CA MET A 398 18.38 -5.66 0.49
C MET A 398 18.53 -4.84 -0.81
N VAL A 399 18.11 -3.58 -0.82
CA VAL A 399 18.22 -2.69 -2.00
C VAL A 399 19.68 -2.46 -2.36
N TYR A 400 20.51 -2.17 -1.36
CA TYR A 400 21.94 -1.92 -1.58
C TYR A 400 22.65 -3.16 -2.11
N VAL A 401 22.30 -4.35 -1.60
CA VAL A 401 22.86 -5.62 -2.08
C VAL A 401 22.45 -5.87 -3.53
N LEU A 402 21.18 -5.69 -3.86
CA LEU A 402 20.65 -5.93 -5.21
C LEU A 402 21.30 -4.97 -6.23
N VAL A 403 21.39 -3.68 -5.91
CA VAL A 403 22.07 -2.70 -6.78
C VAL A 403 23.57 -3.01 -6.90
N ALA A 404 24.24 -3.41 -5.81
CA ALA A 404 25.64 -3.84 -5.86
C ALA A 404 25.85 -5.00 -6.85
N VAL A 405 24.97 -6.00 -6.81
CA VAL A 405 25.01 -7.14 -7.76
C VAL A 405 24.78 -6.66 -9.19
N LEU A 406 23.74 -5.85 -9.44
CA LEU A 406 23.44 -5.34 -10.79
C LEU A 406 24.59 -4.52 -11.37
N VAL A 407 25.14 -3.59 -10.60
CA VAL A 407 26.29 -2.76 -11.01
C VAL A 407 27.51 -3.65 -11.27
N THR A 408 27.75 -4.68 -10.44
CA THR A 408 28.85 -5.62 -10.64
C THR A 408 28.69 -6.41 -11.94
N VAL A 409 27.47 -6.89 -12.24
CA VAL A 409 27.16 -7.58 -13.51
C VAL A 409 27.40 -6.65 -14.70
N VAL A 410 26.95 -5.39 -14.61
CA VAL A 410 27.17 -4.37 -15.65
C VAL A 410 28.66 -4.09 -15.88
N LEU A 411 29.44 -3.93 -14.80
CA LEU A 411 30.89 -3.72 -14.88
C LEU A 411 31.59 -4.94 -15.49
N LEU A 412 31.22 -6.16 -15.11
CA LEU A 412 31.79 -7.38 -15.67
C LEU A 412 31.44 -7.55 -17.15
N ALA A 413 30.19 -7.27 -17.55
CA ALA A 413 29.78 -7.33 -18.95
C ALA A 413 30.51 -6.29 -19.81
N ALA A 414 30.61 -5.05 -19.32
CA ALA A 414 31.33 -3.98 -19.99
C ALA A 414 32.83 -4.29 -20.15
N THR A 415 33.48 -4.73 -19.07
CA THR A 415 34.91 -5.07 -19.08
C THR A 415 35.22 -6.31 -19.90
N ALA A 416 34.37 -7.34 -19.88
CA ALA A 416 34.51 -8.52 -20.71
C ALA A 416 34.40 -8.19 -22.22
N SER A 417 33.44 -7.32 -22.59
CA SER A 417 33.30 -6.81 -23.95
C SER A 417 34.58 -6.09 -24.41
N SER A 418 35.08 -5.16 -23.59
CA SER A 418 36.33 -4.44 -23.88
C SER A 418 37.55 -5.35 -23.98
N MET A 419 37.72 -6.30 -23.05
CA MET A 419 38.89 -7.20 -23.04
C MET A 419 38.98 -8.08 -24.31
N ARG A 420 37.85 -8.56 -24.83
CA ARG A 420 37.82 -9.34 -26.09
C ARG A 420 38.41 -8.55 -27.26
N SER A 421 38.17 -7.24 -27.31
CA SER A 421 38.70 -6.36 -28.36
C SER A 421 40.23 -6.23 -28.29
N ILE A 422 40.80 -6.09 -27.08
CA ILE A 422 42.23 -5.83 -26.87
C ILE A 422 43.11 -7.08 -26.88
N LEU A 423 42.59 -8.22 -26.43
CA LEU A 423 43.37 -9.48 -26.42
C LEU A 423 43.76 -9.97 -27.82
N ARG A 424 43.10 -9.47 -28.88
CA ARG A 424 43.43 -9.75 -30.28
C ARG A 424 44.59 -8.90 -30.84
N ILE A 425 45.08 -7.90 -30.11
CA ILE A 425 46.14 -7.02 -30.60
C ILE A 425 47.51 -7.72 -30.45
N GLN A 426 48.22 -7.88 -31.57
CA GLN A 426 49.57 -8.44 -31.61
C GLN A 426 50.58 -7.41 -31.05
N PRO A 427 51.48 -7.79 -30.11
CA PRO A 427 52.44 -6.88 -29.50
C PRO A 427 53.35 -6.16 -30.50
N ALA A 428 53.75 -6.86 -31.57
CA ALA A 428 54.61 -6.33 -32.62
C ALA A 428 53.97 -5.14 -33.35
N ILE A 429 52.67 -5.21 -33.64
CA ILE A 429 51.92 -4.15 -34.32
C ILE A 429 51.71 -2.96 -33.38
N ALA A 430 51.44 -3.22 -32.09
CA ALA A 430 51.21 -2.17 -31.10
C ALA A 430 52.46 -1.33 -30.78
N LEU A 431 53.66 -1.92 -30.88
CA LEU A 431 54.94 -1.25 -30.61
C LEU A 431 55.52 -0.53 -31.84
N HIS A 432 55.17 -0.97 -33.06
CA HIS A 432 55.66 -0.37 -34.30
C HIS A 432 54.87 0.88 -34.73
N ARG A 433 53.61 1.00 -34.28
CA ARG A 433 52.78 2.20 -34.48
C ARG A 433 53.20 3.28 -33.47
N ARG A 434 54.25 4.03 -33.78
CA ARG A 434 54.58 5.29 -33.10
C ARG A 434 54.63 6.43 -34.07
#